data_AF-A0A7J4NA47-F1
#
_entry.id   AF-A0A7J4NA47-F1
#
_cell.length_a   1.000
_cell.length_b   1.000
_cell.length_c   1.000
_cell.angle_alpha   90.00
_cell.angle_beta   90.00
_cell.angle_gamma   90.00
#
_symmetry.space_group_name_H-M   'P 1'
#
loop_
_entity.id
_entity.type
_entity.pdbx_description
1 polymer ?
#
loop_
_entity_poly.entity_id
_entity_poly.type
_entity_poly.pdbx_seq_one_letter_code
_entity_poly.pdbx_strand_id
1 'polypeptide(L)'
;MEELTWTRIALALAIMVAASVSDWRSRTASDGHWYIMGAGGSLLFGVQLLDEGASWTFLVCLVLITLVFADLLRDRRGMFEEGVNVAPLLLYALTFLAFGYLSLEHFGEGRYWTMISIPLLIVFFFVMYQLNVIKGGADAKALIALSLVFPIYPELAGLPVMELNDPAALTMLPFPVLVLFNGAILTLLVPVGMLLLNIARRDIRFPLMLFGTRMTIEDAKKKHVWPMERVADGKVRTALLSRQDDEIDWDALQAAGVDRPWVTPKVPFLVPLTLAVPFSLLMGNPLLYLMGA
;
A
#
# COMPACT_ATOMS: atom_id res chain seq x y z
N MET A 1 -6.70 -21.25 14.26
CA MET A 1 -7.19 -20.30 13.25
C MET A 1 -6.97 -18.86 13.68
N GLU A 2 -7.57 -18.40 14.79
CA GLU A 2 -7.44 -17.02 15.23
C GLU A 2 -6.00 -16.60 15.57
N GLU A 3 -5.21 -17.47 16.22
CA GLU A 3 -3.78 -17.23 16.49
C GLU A 3 -2.97 -16.98 15.21
N LEU A 4 -3.29 -17.70 14.13
CA LEU A 4 -2.63 -17.55 12.84
C LEU A 4 -3.02 -16.22 12.18
N THR A 5 -4.27 -15.81 12.31
CA THR A 5 -4.76 -14.48 11.89
C THR A 5 -4.01 -13.39 12.62
N TRP A 6 -3.88 -13.46 13.95
CA TRP A 6 -3.10 -12.51 14.73
C TRP A 6 -1.63 -12.47 14.32
N THR A 7 -1.04 -13.63 14.03
CA THR A 7 0.35 -13.73 13.56
C THR A 7 0.53 -13.03 12.20
N ARG A 8 -0.41 -13.20 11.26
CA ARG A 8 -0.41 -12.49 9.97
C ARG A 8 -0.54 -10.99 10.13
N ILE A 9 -1.42 -10.53 11.03
CA ILE A 9 -1.61 -9.12 11.34
C ILE A 9 -0.33 -8.53 11.92
N ALA A 10 0.26 -9.19 12.92
CA ALA A 10 1.51 -8.77 13.53
C ALA A 10 2.65 -8.69 12.50
N LEU A 11 2.78 -9.70 11.63
CA LEU A 11 3.76 -9.72 10.54
C LEU A 11 3.57 -8.53 9.59
N ALA A 12 2.36 -8.35 9.07
CA ALA A 12 2.06 -7.26 8.13
C ALA A 12 2.30 -5.89 8.76
N LEU A 13 1.80 -5.66 9.98
CA LEU A 13 1.96 -4.39 10.69
C LEU A 13 3.43 -4.08 10.99
N ALA A 14 4.19 -5.05 11.52
CA ALA A 14 5.60 -4.84 11.87
C ALA A 14 6.40 -4.42 10.64
N ILE A 15 6.20 -5.09 9.51
CA ILE A 15 6.94 -4.81 8.27
C ILE A 15 6.45 -3.50 7.64
N MET A 16 5.14 -3.27 7.55
CA MET A 16 4.60 -2.04 6.96
C MET A 16 4.94 -0.79 7.77
N VAL A 17 4.99 -0.90 9.11
CA VAL A 17 5.47 0.19 9.98
C VAL A 17 6.96 0.45 9.73
N ALA A 18 7.79 -0.59 9.67
CA ALA A 18 9.22 -0.42 9.35
C ALA A 18 9.43 0.22 7.97
N ALA A 19 8.69 -0.24 6.95
CA ALA A 19 8.73 0.31 5.61
C ALA A 19 8.21 1.76 5.55
N SER A 20 7.15 2.09 6.28
CA SER A 20 6.62 3.45 6.40
C SER A 20 7.62 4.40 7.07
N VAL A 21 8.31 3.95 8.11
CA VAL A 21 9.35 4.75 8.78
C VAL A 21 10.54 4.97 7.85
N SER A 22 10.94 3.94 7.09
CA SER A 22 11.97 4.06 6.04
C SER A 22 11.54 5.09 5.00
N ASP A 23 10.35 4.94 4.41
CA ASP A 23 9.87 5.80 3.33
C ASP A 23 9.63 7.26 3.79
N TRP A 24 9.19 7.46 5.03
CA TRP A 24 9.08 8.78 5.63
C TRP A 24 10.44 9.49 5.76
N ARG A 25 11.50 8.75 6.12
CA ARG A 25 12.83 9.30 6.35
C ARG A 25 13.63 9.48 5.06
N SER A 26 13.69 8.44 4.24
CA SER A 26 14.56 8.37 3.05
C SER A 26 13.84 8.41 1.72
N ARG A 27 12.50 8.50 1.68
CA ARG A 27 11.68 8.45 0.45
C ARG A 27 11.88 7.17 -0.36
N THR A 28 12.38 6.14 0.30
CA THR A 28 12.63 4.83 -0.28
C THR A 28 12.29 3.76 0.75
N ALA A 29 11.56 2.73 0.31
CA ALA A 29 11.35 1.50 1.06
C ALA A 29 12.12 0.39 0.36
N SER A 30 12.98 -0.33 1.10
CA SER A 30 13.72 -1.47 0.55
C SER A 30 12.77 -2.59 0.14
N ASP A 31 13.07 -3.24 -0.98
CA ASP A 31 12.31 -4.40 -1.46
C ASP A 31 12.33 -5.58 -0.50
N GLY A 32 13.34 -5.65 0.39
CA GLY A 32 13.44 -6.67 1.43
C GLY A 32 12.19 -6.76 2.32
N HIS A 33 11.54 -5.63 2.61
CA HIS A 33 10.29 -5.61 3.38
C HIS A 33 9.21 -6.47 2.70
N TRP A 34 9.03 -6.28 1.39
CA TRP A 34 7.98 -6.96 0.63
C TRP A 34 8.28 -8.45 0.45
N TYR A 35 9.54 -8.82 0.23
CA TYR A 35 9.94 -10.24 0.19
C TYR A 35 9.66 -10.95 1.52
N ILE A 36 10.05 -10.36 2.65
CA ILE A 36 9.82 -10.95 3.97
C ILE A 36 8.32 -11.06 4.25
N MET A 37 7.54 -10.05 3.89
CA MET A 37 6.09 -10.05 4.09
C MET A 37 5.39 -11.08 3.22
N GLY A 38 5.68 -11.12 1.92
CA GLY A 38 5.06 -12.08 1.00
C GLY A 38 5.45 -13.53 1.31
N ALA A 39 6.74 -13.79 1.57
CA ALA A 39 7.20 -15.11 1.95
C ALA A 39 6.65 -15.55 3.32
N GLY A 40 6.65 -14.66 4.32
CA GLY A 40 6.07 -14.93 5.63
C GLY A 40 4.55 -15.16 5.56
N GLY A 41 3.83 -14.36 4.78
CA GLY A 41 2.41 -14.54 4.51
C GLY A 41 2.11 -15.89 3.86
N SER A 42 2.87 -16.23 2.82
CA SER A 42 2.79 -17.53 2.14
C SER A 42 3.07 -18.70 3.07
N LEU A 43 4.12 -18.62 3.92
CA LEU A 43 4.41 -19.66 4.92
C LEU A 43 3.25 -19.84 5.90
N LEU A 44 2.72 -18.75 6.46
CA LEU A 44 1.57 -18.79 7.36
C LEU A 44 0.31 -19.30 6.66
N PHE A 45 0.15 -19.03 5.37
CA PHE A 45 -0.96 -19.56 4.59
C PHE A 45 -0.79 -21.05 4.27
N GLY A 46 0.44 -21.50 4.00
CA GLY A 46 0.78 -22.91 3.86
C GLY A 46 0.52 -23.72 5.13
N VAL A 47 0.85 -23.17 6.31
CA VAL A 47 0.50 -23.78 7.61
C VAL A 47 -1.00 -23.94 7.75
N GLN A 48 -1.79 -22.91 7.39
CA GLN A 48 -3.25 -23.02 7.40
C GLN A 48 -3.75 -24.15 6.49
N LEU A 49 -3.22 -24.25 5.26
CA LEU A 49 -3.61 -25.30 4.32
C LEU A 49 -3.30 -26.71 4.86
N LEU A 50 -2.17 -26.86 5.54
CA LEU A 50 -1.78 -28.14 6.17
C LEU A 50 -2.73 -28.50 7.33
N ASP A 51 -3.02 -27.54 8.21
CA ASP A 51 -3.93 -27.73 9.34
C ASP A 51 -5.36 -28.08 8.86
N GLU A 52 -5.78 -27.50 7.75
CA GLU A 52 -7.08 -27.75 7.12
C GLU A 52 -7.14 -29.05 6.29
N GLY A 53 -6.04 -29.79 6.19
CA GLY A 53 -5.95 -31.03 5.41
C GLY A 53 -6.11 -30.81 3.91
N ALA A 54 -5.68 -29.67 3.39
CA ALA A 54 -5.75 -29.37 1.96
C ALA A 54 -4.88 -30.35 1.14
N SER A 55 -5.30 -30.61 -0.10
CA SER A 55 -4.51 -31.42 -1.03
C SER A 55 -3.15 -30.76 -1.29
N TRP A 56 -2.14 -31.58 -1.56
CA TRP A 56 -0.79 -31.14 -1.88
C TRP A 56 -0.76 -30.19 -3.10
N THR A 57 -1.77 -30.26 -3.98
CA THR A 57 -1.97 -29.38 -5.13
C THR A 57 -2.03 -27.90 -4.74
N PHE A 58 -2.70 -27.57 -3.62
CA PHE A 58 -2.78 -26.21 -3.10
C PHE A 58 -1.41 -25.70 -2.64
N LEU A 59 -0.62 -26.55 -1.97
CA LEU A 59 0.72 -26.19 -1.51
C LEU A 59 1.68 -25.94 -2.68
N VAL A 60 1.61 -26.76 -3.73
CA VAL A 60 2.40 -26.55 -4.94
C VAL A 60 2.02 -25.24 -5.63
N CYS A 61 0.72 -24.97 -5.77
CA CYS A 61 0.25 -23.70 -6.34
C CYS A 61 0.73 -22.50 -5.51
N LEU A 62 0.68 -22.61 -4.17
CA LEU A 62 1.14 -21.58 -3.25
C LEU A 62 2.64 -21.31 -3.38
N VAL A 63 3.47 -22.35 -3.46
CA VAL A 63 4.92 -22.21 -3.67
C VAL A 63 5.19 -21.53 -5.01
N LEU A 64 4.55 -22.00 -6.09
CA LEU A 64 4.75 -21.44 -7.43
C LEU A 64 4.32 -19.96 -7.50
N ILE A 65 3.15 -19.60 -6.96
CA ILE A 65 2.72 -18.20 -6.97
C ILE A 65 3.60 -17.31 -6.08
N THR A 66 4.18 -17.85 -5.01
CA THR A 66 5.15 -17.12 -4.17
C THR A 66 6.45 -16.86 -4.92
N LEU A 67 6.91 -17.82 -5.73
CA LEU A 67 8.07 -17.63 -6.61
C LEU A 67 7.78 -16.61 -7.70
N VAL A 68 6.59 -16.65 -8.31
CA VAL A 68 6.14 -15.63 -9.28
C VAL A 68 6.09 -14.24 -8.64
N PHE A 69 5.56 -14.14 -7.43
CA PHE A 69 5.60 -12.91 -6.63
C PHE A 69 7.04 -12.42 -6.46
N ALA A 70 7.96 -13.26 -6.01
CA ALA A 70 9.34 -12.86 -5.78
C ALA A 70 10.04 -12.42 -7.09
N ASP A 71 9.76 -13.11 -8.20
CA ASP A 71 10.28 -12.75 -9.52
C ASP A 71 9.69 -11.43 -10.04
N LEU A 72 8.39 -11.17 -9.79
CA LEU A 72 7.71 -9.93 -10.16
C LEU A 72 8.29 -8.71 -9.43
N LEU A 73 8.65 -8.88 -8.16
CA LEU A 73 9.21 -7.80 -7.34
C LEU A 73 10.68 -7.53 -7.66
N ARG A 74 11.35 -8.48 -8.32
CA ARG A 74 12.75 -8.37 -8.69
C ARG A 74 12.90 -7.37 -9.82
N ASP A 75 13.71 -6.35 -9.57
CA ASP A 75 14.10 -5.41 -10.61
C ASP A 75 14.99 -6.13 -11.62
N ARG A 76 14.41 -6.55 -12.74
CA ARG A 76 15.10 -7.25 -13.83
C ARG A 76 14.76 -6.58 -15.16
N ARG A 77 15.74 -6.59 -16.07
CA ARG A 77 15.52 -6.24 -17.48
C ARG A 77 14.45 -7.16 -18.09
N GLY A 78 13.68 -6.62 -19.03
CA GLY A 78 12.54 -7.30 -19.65
C GLY A 78 12.90 -8.67 -20.22
N MET A 79 11.95 -9.62 -20.21
CA MET A 79 12.16 -11.02 -20.64
C MET A 79 12.72 -11.18 -22.06
N PHE A 80 12.64 -10.12 -22.87
CA PHE A 80 13.04 -10.09 -24.28
C PHE A 80 14.12 -9.03 -24.59
N GLU A 81 14.66 -8.33 -23.59
CA GLU A 81 15.59 -7.21 -23.82
C GLU A 81 17.03 -7.69 -24.12
N GLU A 82 17.47 -8.82 -23.55
CA GLU A 82 18.82 -9.40 -23.77
C GLU A 82 18.77 -10.86 -24.25
N GLY A 83 17.64 -11.26 -24.85
CA GLY A 83 17.32 -12.65 -25.22
C GLY A 83 16.24 -13.27 -24.32
N VAL A 84 15.70 -14.42 -24.74
CA VAL A 84 14.61 -15.08 -24.00
C VAL A 84 15.14 -15.69 -22.71
N ASN A 85 14.77 -15.09 -21.57
CA ASN A 85 15.11 -15.67 -20.27
C ASN A 85 14.20 -16.87 -19.98
N VAL A 86 14.77 -18.08 -20.10
CA VAL A 86 14.01 -19.34 -20.03
C VAL A 86 13.50 -19.63 -18.61
N ALA A 87 14.23 -19.24 -17.56
CA ALA A 87 13.87 -19.59 -16.19
C ALA A 87 12.53 -18.96 -15.73
N PRO A 88 12.29 -17.65 -15.92
CA PRO A 88 10.99 -17.04 -15.64
C PRO A 88 9.86 -17.58 -16.50
N LEU A 89 10.14 -17.86 -17.79
CA LEU A 89 9.14 -18.38 -18.70
C LEU A 89 8.68 -19.78 -18.26
N LEU A 90 9.62 -20.63 -17.85
CA LEU A 90 9.33 -21.94 -17.26
C LEU A 90 8.54 -21.80 -15.96
N LEU A 91 8.91 -20.87 -15.07
CA LEU A 91 8.17 -20.62 -13.84
C LEU A 91 6.71 -20.22 -14.12
N TYR A 92 6.48 -19.30 -15.05
CA TYR A 92 5.14 -18.85 -15.42
C TYR A 92 4.33 -19.96 -16.09
N ALA A 93 4.95 -20.73 -16.99
CA ALA A 93 4.31 -21.88 -17.63
C ALA A 93 3.93 -22.96 -16.61
N LEU A 94 4.84 -23.29 -15.68
CA LEU A 94 4.59 -24.26 -14.63
C LEU A 94 3.48 -23.79 -13.68
N THR A 95 3.49 -22.49 -13.31
CA THR A 95 2.43 -21.89 -12.49
C THR A 95 1.08 -21.99 -13.21
N PHE A 96 1.03 -21.64 -14.50
CA PHE A 96 -0.19 -21.74 -15.31
C PHE A 96 -0.71 -23.18 -15.37
N LEU A 97 0.16 -24.16 -15.62
CA LEU A 97 -0.22 -25.58 -15.64
C LEU A 97 -0.70 -26.08 -14.28
N ALA A 98 -0.03 -25.70 -13.18
CA ALA A 98 -0.42 -26.08 -11.84
C ALA A 98 -1.80 -25.52 -11.45
N PHE A 99 -2.06 -24.25 -11.73
CA PHE A 99 -3.37 -23.64 -11.52
C PHE A 99 -4.44 -24.21 -12.47
N GLY A 100 -4.06 -24.60 -13.70
CA GLY A 100 -4.94 -25.33 -14.61
C GLY A 100 -5.35 -26.69 -14.04
N TYR A 101 -4.41 -27.45 -13.49
CA TYR A 101 -4.68 -28.71 -12.82
C TYR A 101 -5.53 -28.53 -11.55
N LEU A 102 -5.20 -27.53 -10.72
CA LEU A 102 -6.02 -27.14 -9.56
C LEU A 102 -7.47 -26.86 -9.97
N SER A 103 -7.67 -26.18 -11.10
CA SER A 103 -8.99 -25.86 -11.64
C SER A 103 -9.73 -27.07 -12.15
N LEU A 104 -9.06 -28.12 -12.62
CA LEU A 104 -9.73 -29.35 -13.07
C LEU A 104 -10.21 -30.20 -11.90
N GLU A 105 -9.44 -30.26 -10.81
CA GLU A 105 -9.76 -31.13 -9.67
C GLU A 105 -10.64 -30.47 -8.61
N HIS A 106 -10.47 -29.16 -8.37
CA HIS A 106 -11.05 -28.49 -7.20
C HIS A 106 -12.02 -27.35 -7.57
N PHE A 107 -12.51 -27.31 -8.81
CA PHE A 107 -13.42 -26.25 -9.25
C PHE A 107 -14.67 -26.16 -8.36
N GLY A 108 -14.99 -24.93 -7.92
CA GLY A 108 -16.16 -24.66 -7.09
C GLY A 108 -15.92 -24.78 -5.59
N GLU A 109 -14.77 -25.30 -5.15
CA GLU A 109 -14.41 -25.30 -3.73
C GLU A 109 -14.07 -23.87 -3.25
N GLY A 110 -14.42 -23.53 -1.99
CA GLY A 110 -14.08 -22.21 -1.42
C GLY A 110 -12.56 -21.94 -1.40
N ARG A 111 -11.75 -22.97 -1.13
CA ARG A 111 -10.29 -22.88 -1.15
C ARG A 111 -9.74 -22.65 -2.56
N TYR A 112 -10.39 -23.22 -3.57
CA TYR A 112 -10.04 -22.97 -4.97
C TYR A 112 -10.21 -21.49 -5.32
N TRP A 113 -11.35 -20.88 -4.96
CA TRP A 113 -11.57 -19.45 -5.18
C TRP A 113 -10.57 -18.58 -4.41
N THR A 114 -10.20 -18.99 -3.20
CA THR A 114 -9.14 -18.33 -2.43
C THR A 114 -7.79 -18.40 -3.16
N MET A 115 -7.44 -19.53 -3.77
CA MET A 115 -6.20 -19.64 -4.55
C MET A 115 -6.20 -18.83 -5.81
N ILE A 116 -7.33 -18.77 -6.50
CA ILE A 116 -7.47 -17.94 -7.70
C ILE A 116 -7.45 -16.44 -7.36
N SER A 117 -7.91 -16.04 -6.16
CA SER A 117 -7.89 -14.63 -5.76
C SER A 117 -6.47 -14.06 -5.67
N ILE A 118 -5.48 -14.83 -5.23
CA ILE A 118 -4.07 -14.40 -5.10
C ILE A 118 -3.49 -13.89 -6.43
N PRO A 119 -3.36 -14.70 -7.50
CA PRO A 119 -2.82 -14.22 -8.77
C PRO A 119 -3.67 -13.12 -9.37
N LEU A 120 -5.00 -13.15 -9.21
CA LEU A 120 -5.87 -12.07 -9.68
C LEU A 120 -5.56 -10.74 -8.97
N LEU A 121 -5.34 -10.75 -7.67
CA LEU A 121 -4.96 -9.56 -6.90
C LEU A 121 -3.57 -9.05 -7.27
N ILE A 122 -2.61 -9.96 -7.45
CA ILE A 122 -1.26 -9.60 -7.92
C ILE A 122 -1.34 -8.88 -9.26
N VAL A 123 -2.05 -9.46 -10.23
CA VAL A 123 -2.26 -8.86 -11.56
C VAL A 123 -3.02 -7.54 -11.44
N PHE A 124 -4.08 -7.49 -10.62
CA PHE A 124 -4.87 -6.29 -10.41
C PHE A 124 -4.02 -5.11 -9.91
N PHE A 125 -3.26 -5.29 -8.83
CA PHE A 125 -2.42 -4.22 -8.31
C PHE A 125 -1.25 -3.88 -9.23
N PHE A 126 -0.70 -4.87 -9.94
CA PHE A 126 0.31 -4.62 -10.97
C PHE A 126 -0.25 -3.74 -12.10
N VAL A 127 -1.45 -4.04 -12.60
CA VAL A 127 -2.11 -3.23 -13.63
C VAL A 127 -2.43 -1.83 -13.10
N MET A 128 -2.92 -1.70 -11.87
CA MET A 128 -3.16 -0.38 -11.26
C MET A 128 -1.89 0.47 -11.17
N TYR A 129 -0.75 -0.16 -10.89
CA TYR A 129 0.56 0.51 -10.90
C TYR A 129 0.95 0.94 -12.32
N GLN A 130 0.84 0.06 -13.31
CA GLN A 130 1.19 0.38 -14.71
C GLN A 130 0.29 1.46 -15.33
N LEU A 131 -0.98 1.51 -14.92
CA LEU A 131 -1.92 2.55 -15.32
C LEU A 131 -1.76 3.86 -14.52
N ASN A 132 -0.75 3.95 -13.65
CA ASN A 132 -0.49 5.10 -12.77
C ASN A 132 -1.65 5.47 -11.83
N VAL A 133 -2.55 4.52 -11.54
CA VAL A 133 -3.58 4.69 -10.50
C VAL A 133 -2.90 4.67 -9.13
N ILE A 134 -1.99 3.70 -8.92
CA ILE A 134 -1.07 3.66 -7.77
C ILE A 134 0.26 4.23 -8.23
N LYS A 135 0.61 5.43 -7.75
CA LYS A 135 1.83 6.13 -8.21
C LYS A 135 3.12 5.61 -7.54
N GLY A 136 3.02 5.06 -6.34
CA GLY A 136 4.19 4.58 -5.58
C GLY A 136 4.46 3.10 -5.83
N GLY A 137 5.67 2.78 -6.29
CA GLY A 137 6.09 1.38 -6.44
C GLY A 137 6.11 0.61 -5.11
N ALA A 138 6.50 1.28 -4.01
CA ALA A 138 6.44 0.72 -2.66
C ALA A 138 5.00 0.39 -2.25
N ASP A 139 4.04 1.27 -2.55
CA ASP A 139 2.62 1.07 -2.22
C ASP A 139 2.05 -0.13 -2.98
N ALA A 140 2.35 -0.24 -4.28
CA ALA A 140 1.94 -1.37 -5.11
C ALA A 140 2.54 -2.69 -4.61
N LYS A 141 3.84 -2.71 -4.30
CA LYS A 141 4.52 -3.89 -3.76
C LYS A 141 3.96 -4.31 -2.40
N ALA A 142 3.58 -3.35 -1.55
CA ALA A 142 2.92 -3.62 -0.27
C ALA A 142 1.56 -4.31 -0.47
N LEU A 143 0.72 -3.80 -1.37
CA LEU A 143 -0.59 -4.39 -1.68
C LEU A 143 -0.48 -5.78 -2.33
N ILE A 144 0.49 -5.95 -3.22
CA ILE A 144 0.82 -7.25 -3.82
C ILE A 144 1.27 -8.23 -2.73
N ALA A 145 2.13 -7.82 -1.78
CA ALA A 145 2.53 -8.67 -0.67
C ALA A 145 1.35 -9.02 0.26
N LEU A 146 0.46 -8.05 0.54
CA LEU A 146 -0.76 -8.29 1.33
C LEU A 146 -1.69 -9.33 0.70
N SER A 147 -1.69 -9.50 -0.63
CA SER A 147 -2.47 -10.56 -1.28
C SER A 147 -2.04 -11.98 -0.91
N LEU A 148 -0.77 -12.18 -0.54
CA LEU A 148 -0.25 -13.46 -0.03
C LEU A 148 -0.49 -13.61 1.47
N VAL A 149 -0.50 -12.50 2.22
CA VAL A 149 -0.76 -12.53 3.67
C VAL A 149 -2.24 -12.74 3.97
N PHE A 150 -3.12 -12.04 3.25
CA PHE A 150 -4.56 -12.02 3.45
C PHE A 150 -5.31 -12.29 2.13
N PRO A 151 -5.28 -13.54 1.64
CA PRO A 151 -6.07 -13.93 0.46
C PRO A 151 -7.58 -13.94 0.74
N ILE A 152 -7.96 -13.97 2.03
CA ILE A 152 -9.33 -13.88 2.56
C ILE A 152 -9.36 -12.75 3.60
N TYR A 153 -10.54 -12.20 3.84
CA TYR A 153 -10.77 -11.29 4.96
C TYR A 153 -10.37 -11.96 6.30
N PRO A 154 -9.49 -11.33 7.10
CA PRO A 154 -9.13 -11.81 8.42
C PRO A 154 -10.28 -11.59 9.42
N GLU A 155 -11.08 -12.64 9.64
CA GLU A 155 -12.15 -12.63 10.63
C GLU A 155 -11.58 -12.77 12.05
N LEU A 156 -12.04 -11.89 12.95
CA LEU A 156 -11.70 -11.88 14.38
C LEU A 156 -12.98 -11.78 15.19
N ALA A 157 -13.03 -12.44 16.34
CA ALA A 157 -14.22 -12.42 17.19
C ALA A 157 -14.58 -10.99 17.61
N GLY A 158 -15.81 -10.55 17.30
CA GLY A 158 -16.31 -9.22 17.64
C GLY A 158 -15.84 -8.08 16.73
N LEU A 159 -15.21 -8.38 15.59
CA LEU A 159 -14.81 -7.40 14.57
C LEU A 159 -15.30 -7.83 13.18
N PRO A 160 -15.60 -6.87 12.29
CA PRO A 160 -15.52 -5.42 12.46
C PRO A 160 -16.64 -4.83 13.36
N VAL A 161 -16.40 -3.64 13.91
CA VAL A 161 -17.35 -2.89 14.77
C VAL A 161 -18.56 -2.38 13.98
N MET A 162 -18.37 -2.08 12.69
CA MET A 162 -19.48 -1.74 11.80
C MET A 162 -20.04 -3.02 11.21
N GLU A 163 -21.17 -3.48 11.75
CA GLU A 163 -21.93 -4.57 11.17
C GLU A 163 -22.61 -4.11 9.87
N LEU A 164 -22.40 -4.86 8.79
CA LEU A 164 -23.12 -4.68 7.54
C LEU A 164 -24.46 -5.42 7.62
N ASN A 165 -25.48 -4.95 6.91
CA ASN A 165 -26.78 -5.62 6.84
C ASN A 165 -26.66 -6.99 6.15
N ASP A 166 -25.79 -7.08 5.14
CA ASP A 166 -25.35 -8.33 4.52
C ASP A 166 -23.88 -8.61 4.86
N PRO A 167 -23.59 -9.51 5.82
CA PRO A 167 -22.22 -9.91 6.16
C PRO A 167 -21.43 -10.48 4.97
N ALA A 168 -22.10 -11.07 3.97
CA ALA A 168 -21.42 -11.59 2.78
C ALA A 168 -20.76 -10.47 1.96
N ALA A 169 -21.24 -9.22 2.09
CA ALA A 169 -20.66 -8.07 1.41
C ALA A 169 -19.21 -7.79 1.82
N LEU A 170 -18.76 -8.23 3.02
CA LEU A 170 -17.35 -8.15 3.43
C LEU A 170 -16.45 -9.04 2.57
N THR A 171 -16.98 -10.16 2.07
CA THR A 171 -16.22 -11.10 1.23
C THR A 171 -16.21 -10.70 -0.25
N MET A 172 -17.11 -9.80 -0.67
CA MET A 172 -17.14 -9.28 -2.05
C MET A 172 -15.89 -8.49 -2.41
N LEU A 173 -15.26 -7.83 -1.43
CA LEU A 173 -14.12 -6.98 -1.65
C LEU A 173 -12.89 -7.54 -0.92
N PRO A 174 -11.90 -8.10 -1.64
CA PRO A 174 -10.74 -8.72 -1.01
C PRO A 174 -10.01 -7.76 -0.07
N PHE A 175 -9.50 -8.28 1.05
CA PHE A 175 -8.94 -7.46 2.11
C PHE A 175 -7.84 -6.48 1.65
N PRO A 176 -6.89 -6.83 0.77
CA PRO A 176 -5.91 -5.86 0.27
C PRO A 176 -6.54 -4.69 -0.49
N VAL A 177 -7.63 -4.94 -1.22
CA VAL A 177 -8.39 -3.90 -1.93
C VAL A 177 -9.10 -2.99 -0.92
N LEU A 178 -9.62 -3.57 0.16
CA LEU A 178 -10.26 -2.80 1.24
C LEU A 178 -9.25 -1.88 1.92
N VAL A 179 -8.04 -2.40 2.18
CA VAL A 179 -6.92 -1.63 2.74
C VAL A 179 -6.54 -0.46 1.82
N LEU A 180 -6.55 -0.65 0.49
CA LEU A 180 -6.33 0.44 -0.46
C LEU A 180 -7.43 1.52 -0.36
N PHE A 181 -8.70 1.14 -0.35
CA PHE A 181 -9.82 2.09 -0.24
C PHE A 181 -9.79 2.85 1.09
N ASN A 182 -9.63 2.14 2.20
CA ASN A 182 -9.52 2.75 3.52
C ASN A 182 -8.26 3.62 3.63
N GLY A 183 -7.14 3.24 3.01
CA GLY A 183 -5.94 4.07 2.91
C GLY A 183 -6.18 5.38 2.16
N ALA A 184 -6.96 5.34 1.08
CA ALA A 184 -7.38 6.54 0.36
C ALA A 184 -8.27 7.45 1.24
N ILE A 185 -9.22 6.87 1.98
CA ILE A 185 -10.06 7.62 2.93
C ILE A 185 -9.21 8.26 4.04
N LEU A 186 -8.29 7.50 4.65
CA LEU A 186 -7.40 8.02 5.69
C LEU A 186 -6.49 9.14 5.17
N THR A 187 -6.12 9.12 3.89
CA THR A 187 -5.38 10.21 3.27
C THR A 187 -6.18 11.52 3.24
N LEU A 188 -7.50 11.46 3.15
CA LEU A 188 -8.36 12.65 3.24
C LEU A 188 -8.34 13.30 4.64
N LEU A 189 -7.85 12.59 5.66
CA LEU A 189 -7.65 13.15 7.01
C LEU A 189 -6.33 13.93 7.13
N VAL A 190 -5.40 13.79 6.17
CA VAL A 190 -4.11 14.51 6.21
C VAL A 190 -4.31 16.04 6.22
N PRO A 191 -5.15 16.64 5.34
CA PRO A 191 -5.44 18.07 5.41
C PRO A 191 -6.06 18.53 6.73
N VAL A 192 -6.90 17.67 7.35
CA VAL A 192 -7.50 17.94 8.66
C VAL A 192 -6.42 17.94 9.75
N GLY A 193 -5.51 16.97 9.74
CA GLY A 193 -4.36 16.94 10.65
C GLY A 193 -3.47 18.18 10.49
N MET A 194 -3.23 18.61 9.26
CA MET A 194 -2.46 19.82 8.95
C MET A 194 -3.16 21.08 9.47
N LEU A 195 -4.48 21.18 9.31
CA LEU A 195 -5.28 22.27 9.85
C LEU A 195 -5.08 22.40 11.37
N LEU A 196 -5.28 21.30 12.10
CA LEU A 196 -5.14 21.28 13.56
C LEU A 196 -3.72 21.64 14.00
N LEU A 197 -2.70 21.11 13.30
CA LEU A 197 -1.29 21.40 13.58
C LEU A 197 -0.97 22.89 13.41
N ASN A 198 -1.46 23.51 12.34
CA ASN A 198 -1.23 24.93 12.08
C ASN A 198 -1.98 25.84 13.04
N ILE A 199 -3.22 25.48 13.43
CA ILE A 199 -3.96 26.20 14.48
C ILE A 199 -3.18 26.18 15.80
N ALA A 200 -2.70 25.00 16.21
CA ALA A 200 -1.91 24.85 17.44
C ALA A 200 -0.62 25.68 17.41
N ARG A 201 0.03 25.79 16.23
CA ARG A 201 1.22 26.62 16.02
C ARG A 201 0.92 28.11 15.81
N ARG A 202 -0.36 28.50 15.81
CA ARG A 202 -0.85 29.86 15.48
C ARG A 202 -0.46 30.33 14.07
N ASP A 203 -0.13 29.39 13.18
CA ASP A 203 0.19 29.65 11.77
C ASP A 203 -1.12 29.67 10.96
N ILE A 204 -1.90 30.74 11.06
CA ILE A 204 -3.25 30.84 10.45
C ILE A 204 -3.16 31.52 9.08
N ARG A 205 -3.39 30.77 8.00
CA ARG A 205 -3.55 31.31 6.63
C ARG A 205 -4.39 30.36 5.79
N PHE A 206 -5.68 30.62 5.68
CA PHE A 206 -6.59 29.81 4.89
C PHE A 206 -6.50 30.16 3.39
N PRO A 207 -6.51 29.19 2.45
CA PRO A 207 -6.58 27.74 2.64
C PRO A 207 -5.21 27.04 2.78
N LEU A 208 -4.08 27.78 2.76
CA LEU A 208 -2.73 27.20 2.80
C LEU A 208 -2.50 26.26 3.99
N MET A 209 -3.06 26.61 5.15
CA MET A 209 -2.92 25.83 6.37
C MET A 209 -3.57 24.44 6.33
N LEU A 210 -4.41 24.16 5.32
CA LEU A 210 -4.91 22.80 5.06
C LEU A 210 -3.87 21.94 4.33
N PHE A 211 -2.99 22.54 3.55
CA PHE A 211 -2.14 21.83 2.58
C PHE A 211 -0.64 22.02 2.82
N GLY A 212 -0.25 22.85 3.78
CA GLY A 212 1.15 23.08 4.12
C GLY A 212 1.36 23.55 5.55
N THR A 213 2.62 23.67 5.96
CA THR A 213 3.05 24.15 7.28
C THR A 213 4.15 25.17 7.10
N ARG A 214 4.31 26.09 8.07
CA ARG A 214 5.49 26.95 8.12
C ARG A 214 6.65 26.24 8.81
N MET A 215 7.82 26.26 8.20
CA MET A 215 9.08 25.80 8.82
C MET A 215 10.24 26.68 8.38
N THR A 216 11.33 26.65 9.14
CA THR A 216 12.54 27.39 8.78
C THR A 216 13.13 26.86 7.48
N ILE A 217 13.86 27.70 6.74
CA ILE A 217 14.59 27.24 5.53
C ILE A 217 15.57 26.11 5.89
N GLU A 218 16.24 26.19 7.04
CA GLU A 218 17.17 25.15 7.48
C GLU A 218 16.47 23.79 7.69
N ASP A 219 15.28 23.78 8.29
CA ASP A 219 14.48 22.57 8.45
C ASP A 219 13.94 22.07 7.10
N ALA A 220 13.54 22.98 6.21
CA ALA A 220 13.04 22.65 4.88
C ALA A 220 14.11 21.99 4.01
N LYS A 221 15.38 22.44 4.12
CA LYS A 221 16.53 21.81 3.43
C LYS A 221 16.81 20.38 3.91
N LYS A 222 16.49 20.06 5.17
CA LYS A 222 16.70 18.73 5.78
C LYS A 222 15.53 17.76 5.55
N LYS A 223 14.37 18.25 5.11
CA LYS A 223 13.12 17.48 5.01
C LYS A 223 12.62 17.40 3.57
N HIS A 224 11.89 16.32 3.28
CA HIS A 224 11.26 16.13 1.97
C HIS A 224 9.96 16.93 1.88
N VAL A 225 10.07 18.19 1.47
CA VAL A 225 8.95 19.12 1.35
C VAL A 225 8.91 19.77 -0.03
N TRP A 226 7.75 20.30 -0.42
CA TRP A 226 7.60 21.14 -1.60
C TRP A 226 7.39 22.59 -1.17
N PRO A 227 8.14 23.56 -1.72
CA PRO A 227 7.88 24.97 -1.44
C PRO A 227 6.51 25.37 -2.00
N MET A 228 5.71 26.05 -1.18
CA MET A 228 4.45 26.69 -1.61
C MET A 228 4.67 28.15 -1.97
N GLU A 229 5.72 28.78 -1.42
CA GLU A 229 6.11 30.16 -1.73
C GLU A 229 7.36 30.13 -2.60
N ARG A 230 7.41 31.02 -3.61
CA ARG A 230 8.58 31.20 -4.48
C ARG A 230 8.76 32.64 -4.88
N VAL A 231 9.97 32.99 -5.27
CA VAL A 231 10.26 34.28 -5.89
C VAL A 231 10.07 34.14 -7.41
N ALA A 232 9.11 34.86 -7.97
CA ALA A 232 8.91 34.98 -9.40
C ALA A 232 8.80 36.46 -9.76
N ASP A 233 9.57 36.91 -10.75
CA ASP A 233 9.66 38.32 -11.16
C ASP A 233 10.02 39.27 -9.98
N GLY A 234 10.91 38.84 -9.09
CA GLY A 234 11.32 39.60 -7.90
C GLY A 234 10.24 39.75 -6.82
N LYS A 235 9.09 39.05 -6.95
CA LYS A 235 8.01 39.04 -5.96
C LYS A 235 7.78 37.64 -5.41
N VAL A 236 7.48 37.56 -4.11
CA VAL A 236 7.07 36.31 -3.48
C VAL A 236 5.64 35.97 -3.92
N ARG A 237 5.48 34.89 -4.70
CA ARG A 237 4.20 34.30 -5.08
C ARG A 237 3.94 33.05 -4.27
N THR A 238 2.69 32.87 -3.88
CA THR A 238 2.24 31.68 -3.15
C THR A 238 1.34 30.84 -4.04
N ALA A 239 1.64 29.55 -4.15
CA ALA A 239 0.84 28.55 -4.83
C ALA A 239 0.27 27.56 -3.79
N LEU A 240 -1.03 27.27 -3.87
CA LEU A 240 -1.68 26.28 -3.01
C LEU A 240 -1.21 24.86 -3.29
N LEU A 241 -0.89 24.57 -4.55
CA LEU A 241 -0.37 23.29 -5.00
C LEU A 241 0.92 23.56 -5.76
N SER A 242 2.01 23.02 -5.23
CA SER A 242 3.32 23.04 -5.87
C SER A 242 3.31 22.08 -7.06
N ARG A 243 3.86 22.48 -8.22
CA ARG A 243 4.08 21.55 -9.34
C ARG A 243 5.38 20.78 -9.08
N GLN A 244 5.42 19.52 -9.52
CA GLN A 244 6.55 18.62 -9.31
C GLN A 244 7.88 19.13 -9.90
N ASP A 245 7.81 19.88 -11.00
CA ASP A 245 8.98 20.41 -11.74
C ASP A 245 9.47 21.77 -11.26
N ASP A 246 8.85 22.31 -10.22
CA ASP A 246 9.22 23.63 -9.80
C ASP A 246 10.57 23.63 -9.06
N GLU A 247 11.53 24.40 -9.57
CA GLU A 247 12.84 24.55 -8.95
C GLU A 247 12.73 25.00 -7.49
N ILE A 248 13.43 24.25 -6.64
CA ILE A 248 13.51 24.53 -5.21
C ILE A 248 14.64 25.54 -5.00
N ASP A 249 14.32 26.82 -5.10
CA ASP A 249 15.25 27.91 -4.80
C ASP A 249 14.99 28.49 -3.41
N TRP A 250 15.59 27.85 -2.41
CA TRP A 250 15.53 28.31 -1.02
C TRP A 250 16.32 29.60 -0.81
N ASP A 251 17.37 29.84 -1.59
CA ASP A 251 18.28 30.97 -1.38
C ASP A 251 17.64 32.26 -1.92
N ALA A 252 16.87 32.20 -3.00
CA ALA A 252 16.04 33.32 -3.46
C ALA A 252 14.96 33.70 -2.43
N LEU A 253 14.32 32.72 -1.78
CA LEU A 253 13.36 33.00 -0.69
C LEU A 253 14.02 33.68 0.49
N GLN A 254 15.23 33.23 0.85
CA GLN A 254 16.02 33.84 1.91
C GLN A 254 16.42 35.28 1.54
N ALA A 255 16.87 35.52 0.32
CA ALA A 255 17.20 36.85 -0.20
C ALA A 255 15.99 37.80 -0.24
N ALA A 256 14.78 37.26 -0.43
CA ALA A 256 13.53 38.01 -0.35
C ALA A 256 13.03 38.25 1.09
N GLY A 257 13.78 37.84 2.12
CA GLY A 257 13.45 38.06 3.53
C GLY A 257 12.42 37.07 4.10
N VAL A 258 12.23 35.90 3.48
CA VAL A 258 11.28 34.88 3.95
C VAL A 258 12.01 33.81 4.76
N ASP A 259 12.08 33.97 6.08
CA ASP A 259 12.78 33.00 6.96
C ASP A 259 11.99 31.70 7.20
N ARG A 260 10.64 31.79 7.16
CA ARG A 260 9.72 30.67 7.42
C ARG A 260 8.69 30.50 6.30
N PRO A 261 9.08 29.98 5.12
CA PRO A 261 8.16 29.81 4.02
C PRO A 261 7.08 28.76 4.33
N TRP A 262 5.94 28.88 3.63
CA TRP A 262 4.96 27.80 3.58
C TRP A 262 5.48 26.66 2.70
N VAL A 263 5.41 25.44 3.22
CA VAL A 263 5.82 24.23 2.50
C VAL A 263 4.80 23.11 2.68
N THR A 264 4.63 22.28 1.66
CA THR A 264 3.81 21.06 1.70
C THR A 264 4.69 19.85 2.04
N PRO A 265 4.48 19.20 3.19
CA PRO A 265 5.16 17.94 3.50
C PRO A 265 4.79 16.84 2.51
N LYS A 266 5.78 16.10 2.00
CA LYS A 266 5.52 14.93 1.16
C LYS A 266 5.15 13.73 2.03
N VAL A 267 3.89 13.64 2.43
CA VAL A 267 3.39 12.45 3.15
C VAL A 267 3.36 11.26 2.18
N PRO A 268 4.14 10.20 2.43
CA PRO A 268 4.07 9.00 1.61
C PRO A 268 2.75 8.27 1.84
N PHE A 269 2.14 7.77 0.76
CA PHE A 269 0.86 7.06 0.82
C PHE A 269 0.98 5.72 1.59
N LEU A 270 2.19 5.17 1.69
CA LEU A 270 2.46 4.00 2.51
C LEU A 270 2.06 4.16 3.99
N VAL A 271 2.13 5.38 4.54
CA VAL A 271 1.72 5.66 5.94
C VAL A 271 0.21 5.47 6.14
N PRO A 272 -0.68 6.18 5.43
CA PRO A 272 -2.11 5.92 5.55
C PRO A 272 -2.49 4.50 5.12
N LEU A 273 -1.76 3.88 4.17
CA LEU A 273 -1.97 2.48 3.81
C LEU A 273 -1.66 1.52 4.99
N THR A 274 -0.59 1.78 5.74
CA THR A 274 -0.23 1.01 6.94
C THR A 274 -1.28 1.16 8.03
N LEU A 275 -1.79 2.39 8.25
CA LEU A 275 -2.89 2.66 9.19
C LEU A 275 -4.22 2.06 8.71
N ALA A 276 -4.36 1.80 7.41
CA ALA A 276 -5.55 1.18 6.85
C ALA A 276 -5.65 -0.31 7.17
N VAL A 277 -4.55 -1.02 7.45
CA VAL A 277 -4.61 -2.43 7.88
C VAL A 277 -5.41 -2.61 9.18
N PRO A 278 -5.04 -1.97 10.31
CA PRO A 278 -5.81 -2.08 11.54
C PRO A 278 -7.16 -1.38 11.42
N PHE A 279 -7.27 -0.29 10.66
CA PHE A 279 -8.56 0.38 10.44
C PHE A 279 -9.56 -0.53 9.69
N SER A 280 -9.14 -1.24 8.65
CA SER A 280 -9.99 -2.19 7.90
C SER A 280 -10.42 -3.39 8.74
N LEU A 281 -9.59 -3.82 9.69
CA LEU A 281 -9.95 -4.84 10.67
C LEU A 281 -11.01 -4.34 11.64
N LEU A 282 -10.81 -3.13 12.17
CA LEU A 282 -11.68 -2.57 13.20
C LEU A 282 -13.02 -2.08 12.63
N MET A 283 -12.99 -1.41 11.48
CA MET A 283 -14.15 -0.71 10.92
C MET A 283 -14.78 -1.44 9.74
N GLY A 284 -14.13 -2.47 9.21
CA GLY A 284 -14.63 -3.21 8.05
C GLY A 284 -14.67 -2.32 6.80
N ASN A 285 -15.85 -2.23 6.19
CA ASN A 285 -16.08 -1.43 4.99
C ASN A 285 -17.05 -0.27 5.26
N PRO A 286 -16.54 0.90 5.71
CA PRO A 286 -17.37 2.08 5.97
C PRO A 286 -18.14 2.57 4.73
N LEU A 287 -17.62 2.37 3.52
CA LEU A 287 -18.32 2.80 2.31
C LEU A 287 -19.59 1.98 2.09
N LEU A 288 -19.50 0.65 2.22
CA LEU A 288 -20.66 -0.23 2.11
C LEU A 288 -21.67 0.04 3.23
N TYR A 289 -21.18 0.25 4.46
CA TYR A 289 -22.02 0.62 5.59
C TYR A 289 -22.82 1.91 5.31
N LEU A 290 -22.16 2.96 4.79
CA LEU A 290 -22.82 4.22 4.42
C LEU A 290 -23.79 4.06 3.24
N MET A 291 -23.58 3.08 2.37
CA MET A 291 -24.49 2.74 1.27
C MET A 291 -25.69 1.89 1.71
N GLY A 292 -25.76 1.51 2.99
CA GLY A 292 -26.84 0.70 3.55
C GLY A 292 -26.76 -0.79 3.20
N ALA A 293 -25.59 -1.27 2.79
CA ALA A 293 -25.32 -2.68 2.57
C ALA A 293 -25.19 -3.47 3.87
#